data_AF-A0A4Q3JL97-F1
#
_entry.id   AF-A0A4Q3JL97-F1
#
_cell.length_a   1.000
_cell.length_b   1.000
_cell.length_c   1.000
_cell.angle_alpha   90.00
_cell.angle_beta   90.00
_cell.angle_gamma   90.00
#
_symmetry.space_group_name_H-M   'P 1'
#
loop_
_entity.id
_entity.type
_entity.pdbx_description
1 polymer ?
#
loop_
_entity_poly.entity_id
_entity_poly.type
_entity_poly.pdbx_seq_one_letter_code
_entity_poly.pdbx_strand_id
1 'polypeptide(L)'
;VAVVLTAAALVPLRHFSLDEIETDFSRLRRADTWKNGEGYWGARMNAMLGEYLTPLVVLADSREGAAHAAASMRKLATDSAYAPLIAKVRTIDDVVPVQQAEKLAEAARLRAAFTPRLRSRMTDEQRAQVDRFLGPDDQKPLTWEQIPRSFTTGMRERDGHVDRTVLIFPRPSRDLWQGPRLIGFVNAMRLAVTGGSPDARAPRLAGGLPVSADIVSSVQRDGPVVTLAAFGGAVLVVVALFRLRAATGLVLGALLLGVLWMSGLALGLGIKVNFCNFIAFPITFGIGVEYAANVLNRYEAEGKRDILSAVRSTGAAVAVCSSTTIIGYSSLLVADNRALFLFGLLAVLGEATCILAALVVLPALMRLRQPPTAPAPALPG
;
A
#
# COMPACT_ATOMS: atom_id res chain seq x y z
N VAL A 1 33.94 -13.54 15.46
CA VAL A 1 33.03 -13.11 14.37
C VAL A 1 31.58 -13.06 14.83
N ALA A 2 30.94 -14.20 15.19
CA ALA A 2 29.53 -14.23 15.59
C ALA A 2 29.17 -13.22 16.71
N VAL A 3 29.94 -13.19 17.81
CA VAL A 3 29.72 -12.25 18.92
C VAL A 3 29.79 -10.78 18.47
N VAL A 4 30.73 -10.46 17.56
CA VAL A 4 30.89 -9.10 17.03
C VAL A 4 29.71 -8.72 16.14
N LEU A 5 29.27 -9.61 15.24
CA LEU A 5 28.10 -9.38 14.38
C LEU A 5 26.82 -9.22 15.20
N THR A 6 26.64 -10.03 16.24
CA THR A 6 25.51 -9.90 17.16
C THR A 6 25.53 -8.58 17.91
N ALA A 7 26.68 -8.19 18.46
CA ALA A 7 26.82 -6.90 19.14
C ALA A 7 26.54 -5.73 18.18
N ALA A 8 27.07 -5.78 16.96
CA ALA A 8 26.83 -4.78 15.92
C ALA A 8 25.35 -4.70 15.51
N ALA A 9 24.65 -5.84 15.40
CA ALA A 9 23.22 -5.87 15.07
C ALA A 9 22.34 -5.32 16.21
N LEU A 10 22.75 -5.50 17.48
CA LEU A 10 21.99 -5.03 18.64
C LEU A 10 22.03 -3.51 18.82
N VAL A 11 23.09 -2.82 18.37
CA VAL A 11 23.21 -1.35 18.47
C VAL A 11 22.05 -0.61 17.77
N PRO A 12 21.76 -0.85 16.47
CA PRO A 12 20.63 -0.20 15.81
C PRO A 12 19.28 -0.69 16.34
N LEU A 13 19.15 -1.97 16.74
CA LEU A 13 17.90 -2.52 17.30
C LEU A 13 17.48 -1.85 18.61
N ARG A 14 18.41 -1.36 19.42
CA ARG A 14 18.11 -0.60 20.66
C ARG A 14 17.38 0.72 20.40
N HIS A 15 17.50 1.25 19.19
CA HIS A 15 16.88 2.51 18.79
C HIS A 15 15.63 2.28 17.92
N PHE A 16 15.14 1.03 17.82
CA PHE A 16 13.96 0.72 17.04
C PHE A 16 12.74 1.49 17.57
N SER A 17 12.14 2.30 16.71
CA SER A 17 10.90 3.03 16.99
C SER A 17 9.87 2.75 15.90
N LEU A 18 8.64 3.20 16.12
CA LEU A 18 7.58 3.12 15.10
C LEU A 18 7.92 3.92 13.83
N ASP A 19 8.90 4.83 13.88
CA ASP A 19 9.36 5.60 12.71
C ASP A 19 10.08 4.73 11.67
N GLU A 20 10.51 3.52 12.07
CA GLU A 20 11.11 2.53 11.17
C GLU A 20 10.09 1.82 10.28
N ILE A 21 8.80 2.11 10.47
CA ILE A 21 7.72 1.71 9.57
C ILE A 21 7.50 2.84 8.55
N GLU A 22 7.65 2.55 7.26
CA GLU A 22 7.39 3.50 6.18
C GLU A 22 5.89 3.63 5.95
N THR A 23 5.36 4.79 6.32
CA THR A 23 3.96 5.16 6.13
C THR A 23 3.72 6.07 4.93
N ASP A 24 4.77 6.61 4.30
CA ASP A 24 4.69 7.53 3.16
C ASP A 24 4.90 6.77 1.84
N PHE A 25 3.81 6.44 1.15
CA PHE A 25 3.86 5.65 -0.09
C PHE A 25 4.47 6.39 -1.27
N SER A 26 4.60 7.72 -1.17
CA SER A 26 5.25 8.51 -2.22
C SER A 26 6.72 8.11 -2.41
N ARG A 27 7.35 7.58 -1.37
CA ARG A 27 8.75 7.09 -1.36
C ARG A 27 8.94 5.71 -1.95
N LEU A 28 7.85 4.95 -2.08
CA LEU A 28 7.85 3.56 -2.56
C LEU A 28 7.56 3.46 -4.06
N ARG A 29 7.36 4.60 -4.72
CA ARG A 29 7.15 4.70 -6.18
C ARG A 29 8.44 4.44 -6.95
N ARG A 30 8.36 4.60 -8.28
CA ARG A 30 9.54 4.61 -9.14
C ARG A 30 10.54 5.68 -8.68
N ALA A 31 11.83 5.34 -8.63
CA ALA A 31 12.87 6.20 -8.08
C ALA A 31 13.00 7.57 -8.77
N ASP A 32 12.70 7.65 -10.06
CA ASP A 32 12.76 8.86 -10.88
C ASP A 32 11.39 9.54 -11.08
N THR A 33 10.33 9.06 -10.42
CA THR A 33 8.95 9.50 -10.67
C THR A 33 8.77 11.02 -10.60
N TRP A 34 9.53 11.70 -9.74
CA TRP A 34 9.46 13.15 -9.53
C TRP A 34 10.31 13.98 -10.50
N LYS A 35 11.19 13.34 -11.28
CA LYS A 35 12.05 14.02 -12.26
C LYS A 35 11.47 13.97 -13.68
N ASN A 36 10.96 12.82 -14.11
CA ASN A 36 10.53 12.58 -15.50
C ASN A 36 9.29 11.66 -15.60
N GLY A 37 8.72 11.21 -14.48
CA GLY A 37 7.62 10.24 -14.44
C GLY A 37 6.25 10.83 -14.14
N GLU A 38 5.34 9.96 -13.70
CA GLU A 38 3.96 10.34 -13.33
C GLU A 38 3.94 11.38 -12.20
N GLY A 39 4.87 11.33 -11.25
CA GLY A 39 4.92 12.29 -10.16
C GLY A 39 5.22 13.70 -10.66
N TYR A 40 6.15 13.82 -11.61
CA TYR A 40 6.52 15.08 -12.26
C TYR A 40 5.34 15.68 -13.05
N TRP A 41 4.76 14.89 -13.96
CA TRP A 41 3.64 15.35 -14.79
C TRP A 41 2.37 15.59 -13.97
N GLY A 42 2.11 14.71 -13.00
CA GLY A 42 1.02 14.84 -12.04
C GLY A 42 1.14 16.12 -11.22
N ALA A 43 2.33 16.44 -10.69
CA ALA A 43 2.54 17.68 -9.95
C ALA A 43 2.29 18.93 -10.82
N ARG A 44 2.73 18.91 -12.09
CA ARG A 44 2.51 20.02 -13.04
C ARG A 44 1.03 20.20 -13.39
N MET A 45 0.31 19.09 -13.60
CA MET A 45 -1.14 19.13 -13.84
C MET A 45 -1.91 19.58 -12.60
N ASN A 46 -1.55 19.07 -11.44
CA ASN A 46 -2.13 19.45 -10.16
C ASN A 46 -1.95 20.95 -9.86
N ALA A 47 -0.79 21.52 -10.19
CA ALA A 47 -0.53 22.95 -10.04
C ALA A 47 -1.40 23.82 -10.98
N MET A 48 -1.72 23.33 -12.18
CA MET A 48 -2.57 24.05 -13.13
C MET A 48 -4.06 23.91 -12.81
N LEU A 49 -4.49 22.73 -12.35
CA LEU A 49 -5.91 22.39 -12.21
C LEU A 49 -6.43 22.53 -10.78
N GLY A 50 -5.56 22.48 -9.77
CA GLY A 50 -5.92 22.55 -8.35
C GLY A 50 -6.62 21.30 -7.79
N GLU A 51 -6.90 20.30 -8.64
CA GLU A 51 -7.56 19.05 -8.28
C GLU A 51 -6.95 17.85 -9.03
N TYR A 52 -7.04 16.65 -8.45
CA TYR A 52 -6.69 15.42 -9.17
C TYR A 52 -7.69 15.16 -10.29
N LEU A 53 -7.22 14.83 -11.49
CA LEU A 53 -8.09 14.51 -12.63
C LEU A 53 -8.83 13.17 -12.50
N THR A 54 -8.37 12.29 -11.60
CA THR A 54 -9.00 10.99 -11.37
C THR A 54 -9.92 11.08 -10.16
N PRO A 55 -11.25 11.04 -10.35
CA PRO A 55 -12.18 11.11 -9.23
C PRO A 55 -12.25 9.79 -8.48
N LEU A 56 -12.64 9.89 -7.22
CA LEU A 56 -13.31 8.81 -6.50
C LEU A 56 -14.77 8.78 -6.94
N VAL A 57 -15.34 7.58 -6.98
CA VAL A 57 -16.71 7.37 -7.45
C VAL A 57 -17.53 6.83 -6.31
N VAL A 58 -18.67 7.46 -6.03
CA VAL A 58 -19.73 6.89 -5.22
C VAL A 58 -20.86 6.47 -6.13
N LEU A 59 -21.23 5.20 -6.05
CA LEU A 59 -22.34 4.61 -6.80
C LEU A 59 -23.50 4.34 -5.85
N ALA A 60 -24.67 4.91 -6.12
CA ALA A 60 -25.91 4.69 -5.38
C ALA A 60 -26.91 3.88 -6.21
N ASP A 61 -27.89 3.25 -5.55
CA ASP A 61 -28.94 2.49 -6.26
C ASP A 61 -30.05 3.43 -6.81
N SER A 62 -30.11 4.67 -6.34
CA SER A 62 -31.14 5.65 -6.73
C SER A 62 -30.58 7.07 -6.80
N ARG A 63 -31.29 7.94 -7.53
CA ARG A 63 -30.98 9.38 -7.59
C ARG A 63 -31.00 10.05 -6.23
N GLU A 64 -31.96 9.67 -5.39
CA GLU A 64 -32.08 10.19 -4.03
C GLU A 64 -30.89 9.77 -3.17
N GLY A 65 -30.45 8.51 -3.29
CA GLY A 65 -29.24 8.00 -2.63
C GLY A 65 -27.98 8.74 -3.09
N ALA A 66 -27.86 9.02 -4.39
CA ALA A 66 -26.75 9.82 -4.93
C ALA A 66 -26.78 11.26 -4.43
N ALA A 67 -27.96 11.89 -4.36
CA ALA A 67 -28.14 13.23 -3.81
C ALA A 67 -27.76 13.30 -2.32
N HIS A 68 -28.18 12.31 -1.52
CA HIS A 68 -27.79 12.19 -0.12
C HIS A 68 -26.27 12.02 0.03
N ALA A 69 -25.66 11.09 -0.72
CA ALA A 69 -24.22 10.88 -0.70
C ALA A 69 -23.46 12.16 -1.10
N ALA A 70 -23.91 12.87 -2.15
CA ALA A 70 -23.31 14.13 -2.57
C ALA A 70 -23.41 15.21 -1.49
N ALA A 71 -24.55 15.33 -0.80
CA ALA A 71 -24.72 16.25 0.31
C ALA A 71 -23.77 15.92 1.48
N SER A 72 -23.65 14.64 1.84
CA SER A 72 -22.71 14.18 2.86
C SER A 72 -21.25 14.44 2.49
N MET A 73 -20.86 14.22 1.22
CA MET A 73 -19.52 14.54 0.74
C MET A 73 -19.24 16.04 0.71
N ARG A 74 -20.20 16.86 0.32
CA ARG A 74 -20.08 18.33 0.37
C ARG A 74 -19.95 18.82 1.82
N LYS A 75 -20.70 18.24 2.77
CA LYS A 75 -20.54 18.52 4.20
C LYS A 75 -19.14 18.13 4.69
N LEU A 76 -18.66 16.93 4.33
CA LEU A 76 -17.31 16.48 4.67
C LEU A 76 -16.23 17.41 4.08
N ALA A 77 -16.45 17.94 2.87
CA ALA A 77 -15.54 18.90 2.23
C ALA A 77 -15.48 20.27 2.95
N THR A 78 -16.44 20.57 3.84
CA THR A 78 -16.41 21.78 4.68
C THR A 78 -15.85 21.54 6.09
N ASP A 79 -15.70 20.28 6.49
CA ASP A 79 -15.10 19.91 7.78
C ASP A 79 -13.62 20.30 7.79
N SER A 80 -13.14 20.98 8.84
CA SER A 80 -11.76 21.48 8.90
C SER A 80 -10.71 20.37 8.78
N ALA A 81 -11.03 19.13 9.18
CA ALA A 81 -10.14 17.99 9.07
C ALA A 81 -9.96 17.49 7.62
N TYR A 82 -10.97 17.65 6.76
CA TYR A 82 -11.02 17.05 5.42
C TYR A 82 -11.17 18.06 4.28
N ALA A 83 -11.51 19.31 4.59
CA ALA A 83 -11.50 20.45 3.67
C ALA A 83 -10.20 20.61 2.86
N PRO A 84 -8.99 20.31 3.38
CA PRO A 84 -7.78 20.35 2.55
C PRO A 84 -7.68 19.18 1.55
N LEU A 85 -8.50 18.13 1.66
CA LEU A 85 -8.38 16.88 0.90
C LEU A 85 -9.43 16.69 -0.19
N ILE A 86 -10.56 17.40 -0.13
CA ILE A 86 -11.61 17.35 -1.16
C ILE A 86 -11.61 18.66 -1.94
N ALA A 87 -11.34 18.59 -3.25
CA ALA A 87 -11.38 19.76 -4.11
C ALA A 87 -12.79 20.03 -4.61
N LYS A 88 -13.48 18.98 -5.08
CA LYS A 88 -14.77 19.13 -5.75
C LYS A 88 -15.63 17.88 -5.60
N VAL A 89 -16.93 18.08 -5.43
CA VAL A 89 -17.96 17.03 -5.50
C VAL A 89 -18.85 17.37 -6.69
N ARG A 90 -18.97 16.45 -7.64
CA ARG A 90 -19.71 16.63 -8.89
C ARG A 90 -20.77 15.54 -9.05
N THR A 91 -21.95 15.98 -9.46
CA THR A 91 -23.16 15.19 -9.72
C THR A 91 -23.72 15.57 -11.09
N ILE A 92 -24.75 14.85 -11.54
CA ILE A 92 -25.46 15.25 -12.77
C ILE A 92 -26.09 16.64 -12.66
N ASP A 93 -26.50 17.06 -11.46
CA ASP A 93 -27.14 18.36 -11.20
C ASP A 93 -26.15 19.54 -11.35
N ASP A 94 -24.84 19.28 -11.38
CA ASP A 94 -23.81 20.29 -11.69
C ASP A 94 -23.62 20.49 -13.21
N VAL A 95 -24.28 19.65 -14.02
CA VAL A 95 -24.18 19.67 -15.50
C VAL A 95 -25.54 19.95 -16.12
N VAL A 96 -26.60 19.34 -15.60
CA VAL A 96 -27.99 19.60 -15.95
C VAL A 96 -28.54 20.64 -14.96
N PRO A 97 -29.00 21.82 -15.40
CA PRO A 97 -29.54 22.81 -14.48
C PRO A 97 -30.73 22.27 -13.69
N VAL A 98 -30.74 22.52 -12.38
CA VAL A 98 -31.90 22.25 -11.50
C VAL A 98 -32.93 23.39 -11.60
N GLN A 99 -34.19 23.11 -11.25
CA GLN A 99 -35.31 24.08 -11.22
C GLN A 99 -35.54 24.79 -12.57
N GLN A 100 -35.44 24.05 -13.67
CA GLN A 100 -35.52 24.63 -15.02
C GLN A 100 -36.89 25.27 -15.28
N ALA A 101 -37.98 24.67 -14.81
CA ALA A 101 -39.33 25.21 -15.01
C ALA A 101 -39.48 26.61 -14.40
N GLU A 102 -39.01 26.81 -13.16
CA GLU A 102 -39.04 28.10 -12.48
C GLU A 102 -38.14 29.14 -13.17
N LYS A 103 -36.91 28.74 -13.54
CA LYS A 103 -35.97 29.62 -14.24
C LYS A 103 -36.46 30.04 -15.63
N LEU A 104 -37.09 29.12 -16.37
CA LEU A 104 -37.68 29.39 -17.68
C LEU A 104 -38.91 30.29 -17.56
N ALA A 105 -39.75 30.08 -16.55
CA ALA A 105 -40.89 30.95 -16.28
C ALA A 105 -40.45 32.39 -15.93
N GLU A 106 -39.40 32.53 -15.10
CA GLU A 106 -38.85 33.85 -14.76
C GLU A 106 -38.16 34.51 -15.96
N ALA A 107 -37.41 33.76 -16.77
CA ALA A 107 -36.83 34.29 -18.01
C ALA A 107 -37.92 34.79 -18.98
N ALA A 108 -39.03 34.06 -19.10
CA ALA A 108 -40.18 34.49 -19.91
C ALA A 108 -40.84 35.75 -19.35
N ARG A 109 -40.98 35.86 -18.02
CA ARG A 109 -41.49 37.06 -17.35
C ARG A 109 -40.60 38.28 -17.60
N LEU A 110 -39.29 38.14 -17.43
CA LEU A 110 -38.32 39.21 -17.68
C LEU A 110 -38.36 39.65 -19.14
N ARG A 111 -38.44 38.71 -20.08
CA ARG A 111 -38.57 39.00 -21.51
C ARG A 111 -39.84 39.80 -21.82
N ALA A 112 -40.97 39.46 -21.19
CA ALA A 112 -42.22 40.21 -21.33
C ALA A 112 -42.13 41.63 -20.76
N ALA A 113 -41.32 41.84 -19.70
CA ALA A 113 -41.08 43.17 -19.13
C ALA A 113 -40.27 44.09 -20.07
N PHE A 114 -39.37 43.54 -20.89
CA PHE A 114 -38.64 44.27 -21.94
C PHE A 114 -39.50 44.52 -23.19
N THR A 115 -40.55 45.33 -23.03
CA THR A 115 -41.48 45.71 -24.11
C THR A 115 -40.76 46.39 -25.28
N PRO A 116 -41.35 46.41 -26.49
CA PRO A 116 -40.75 47.08 -27.66
C PRO A 116 -40.39 48.55 -27.41
N ARG A 117 -41.17 49.25 -26.58
CA ARG A 117 -40.92 50.65 -26.20
C ARG A 117 -39.70 50.83 -25.28
N LEU A 118 -39.45 49.86 -24.40
CA LEU A 118 -38.26 49.87 -23.55
C LEU A 118 -37.02 49.53 -24.38
N ARG A 119 -37.12 48.51 -25.25
CA ARG A 119 -36.04 48.11 -26.16
C ARG A 119 -35.63 49.20 -27.15
N SER A 120 -36.56 50.03 -27.62
CA SER A 120 -36.25 51.15 -28.53
C SER A 120 -35.49 52.29 -27.86
N ARG A 121 -35.43 52.34 -26.52
CA ARG A 121 -34.66 53.33 -25.75
C ARG A 121 -33.25 52.84 -25.39
N MET A 122 -32.92 51.58 -25.70
CA MET A 122 -31.63 50.97 -25.38
C MET A 122 -30.67 51.14 -26.55
N THR A 123 -29.38 51.33 -26.23
CA THR A 123 -28.31 51.25 -27.23
C THR A 123 -28.24 49.84 -27.82
N ASP A 124 -27.61 49.69 -28.99
CA ASP A 124 -27.48 48.38 -29.63
C ASP A 124 -26.67 47.39 -28.76
N GLU A 125 -25.65 47.89 -28.04
CA GLU A 125 -24.86 47.09 -27.09
C GLU A 125 -25.70 46.58 -25.91
N GLN A 126 -26.57 47.45 -25.35
CA GLN A 126 -27.48 47.06 -24.28
C GLN A 126 -28.52 46.03 -24.76
N ARG A 127 -29.04 46.19 -25.99
CA ARG A 127 -29.96 45.22 -26.60
C ARG A 127 -29.28 43.86 -26.78
N ALA A 128 -28.06 43.84 -27.33
CA ALA A 128 -27.27 42.63 -27.50
C ALA A 128 -26.97 41.93 -26.15
N GLN A 129 -26.69 42.69 -25.10
CA GLN A 129 -26.46 42.15 -23.77
C GLN A 129 -27.73 41.53 -23.16
N VAL A 130 -28.89 42.19 -23.31
CA VAL A 130 -30.19 41.65 -22.85
C VAL A 130 -30.53 40.36 -23.58
N ASP A 131 -30.41 40.33 -24.91
CA ASP A 131 -30.73 39.15 -25.70
C ASP A 131 -29.74 38.00 -25.41
N ARG A 132 -28.46 38.31 -25.15
CA ARG A 132 -27.46 37.32 -24.69
C ARG A 132 -27.82 36.68 -23.36
N PHE A 133 -28.33 37.44 -22.39
CA PHE A 133 -28.67 36.91 -21.06
C PHE A 133 -30.03 36.20 -21.02
N LEU A 134 -31.03 36.74 -21.72
CA LEU A 134 -32.36 36.12 -21.76
C LEU A 134 -32.39 34.88 -22.67
N GLY A 135 -31.51 34.81 -23.66
CA GLY A 135 -31.47 33.73 -24.62
C GLY A 135 -32.72 33.68 -25.52
N PRO A 136 -32.80 32.67 -26.41
CA PRO A 136 -33.88 32.55 -27.39
C PRO A 136 -35.25 32.29 -26.74
N ASP A 137 -36.33 32.57 -27.47
CA ASP A 137 -37.71 32.51 -26.97
C ASP A 137 -38.22 31.08 -26.74
N ASP A 138 -37.66 30.10 -27.42
CA ASP A 138 -38.10 28.70 -27.47
C ASP A 138 -37.28 27.76 -26.57
N GLN A 139 -36.68 28.29 -25.50
CA GLN A 139 -35.90 27.49 -24.57
C GLN A 139 -36.74 26.37 -23.93
N LYS A 140 -36.33 25.13 -24.18
CA LYS A 140 -36.91 23.92 -23.60
C LYS A 140 -36.07 23.41 -22.44
N PRO A 141 -36.67 22.67 -21.49
CA PRO A 141 -35.90 21.99 -20.45
C PRO A 141 -34.84 21.07 -21.08
N LEU A 142 -33.60 21.26 -20.63
CA LEU A 142 -32.45 20.42 -20.97
C LEU A 142 -32.58 19.07 -20.27
N THR A 143 -32.53 18.01 -21.05
CA THR A 143 -32.40 16.64 -20.56
C THR A 143 -30.95 16.19 -20.58
N TRP A 144 -30.58 15.23 -19.73
CA TRP A 144 -29.20 14.73 -19.67
C TRP A 144 -28.75 14.04 -20.97
N GLU A 145 -29.68 13.54 -21.79
CA GLU A 145 -29.40 12.93 -23.09
C GLU A 145 -28.88 13.95 -24.12
N GLN A 146 -29.29 15.21 -23.99
CA GLN A 146 -28.88 16.31 -24.86
C GLN A 146 -27.48 16.84 -24.52
N ILE A 147 -26.93 16.44 -23.37
CA ILE A 147 -25.62 16.90 -22.92
C ILE A 147 -24.52 16.10 -23.63
N PRO A 148 -23.50 16.76 -24.22
CA PRO A 148 -22.39 16.07 -24.83
C PRO A 148 -21.73 15.09 -23.86
N ARG A 149 -21.41 13.88 -24.36
CA ARG A 149 -20.89 12.78 -23.53
C ARG A 149 -19.66 13.17 -22.70
N SER A 150 -18.85 14.10 -23.19
CA SER A 150 -17.67 14.62 -22.49
C SER A 150 -17.97 15.21 -21.11
N PHE A 151 -19.16 15.80 -20.91
CA PHE A 151 -19.56 16.40 -19.63
C PHE A 151 -20.15 15.38 -18.64
N THR A 152 -20.66 14.25 -19.13
CA THR A 152 -21.21 13.15 -18.33
C THR A 152 -20.22 11.99 -18.15
N THR A 153 -19.00 12.13 -18.67
CA THR A 153 -17.93 11.12 -18.53
C THR A 153 -17.70 10.80 -17.06
N GLY A 154 -17.69 9.51 -16.72
CA GLY A 154 -17.55 9.03 -15.34
C GLY A 154 -18.84 8.98 -14.52
N MET A 155 -19.90 9.69 -14.92
CA MET A 155 -21.23 9.61 -14.27
C MET A 155 -22.15 8.60 -14.94
N ARG A 156 -21.93 8.33 -16.24
CA ARG A 156 -22.76 7.43 -17.03
C ARG A 156 -22.49 5.96 -16.73
N GLU A 157 -23.54 5.27 -16.31
CA GLU A 157 -23.57 3.82 -16.08
C GLU A 157 -23.76 3.02 -17.38
N ARG A 158 -23.63 1.69 -17.26
CA ARG A 158 -23.79 0.76 -18.40
C ARG A 158 -25.22 0.71 -18.94
N ASP A 159 -26.21 0.94 -18.08
CA ASP A 159 -27.63 1.01 -18.43
C ASP A 159 -28.02 2.38 -19.04
N GLY A 160 -27.09 3.33 -19.09
CA GLY A 160 -27.28 4.67 -19.66
C GLY A 160 -27.65 5.74 -18.64
N HIS A 161 -28.01 5.37 -17.40
CA HIS A 161 -28.30 6.32 -16.32
C HIS A 161 -27.07 7.14 -15.94
N VAL A 162 -27.30 8.37 -15.46
CA VAL A 162 -26.24 9.31 -15.06
C VAL A 162 -26.48 9.92 -13.68
N ASP A 163 -27.63 9.63 -13.07
CA ASP A 163 -28.18 10.30 -11.90
C ASP A 163 -27.88 9.57 -10.58
N ARG A 164 -27.22 8.42 -10.64
CA ARG A 164 -26.87 7.56 -9.51
C ARG A 164 -25.40 7.62 -9.10
N THR A 165 -24.59 8.38 -9.84
CA THR A 165 -23.14 8.46 -9.64
C THR A 165 -22.73 9.82 -9.09
N VAL A 166 -21.85 9.82 -8.09
CA VAL A 166 -21.21 11.03 -7.55
C VAL A 166 -19.71 10.92 -7.76
N LEU A 167 -19.12 11.95 -8.38
CA LEU A 167 -17.68 12.06 -8.59
C LEU A 167 -17.08 12.98 -7.53
N ILE A 168 -16.03 12.53 -6.88
CA ILE A 168 -15.35 13.28 -5.81
C ILE A 168 -13.90 13.44 -6.24
N PHE A 169 -13.50 14.66 -6.54
CA PHE A 169 -12.15 14.99 -6.97
C PHE A 169 -11.32 15.36 -5.73
N PRO A 170 -10.32 14.55 -5.36
CA PRO A 170 -9.46 14.86 -4.25
C PRO A 170 -8.54 16.04 -4.59
N ARG A 171 -8.19 16.83 -3.58
CA ARG A 171 -7.16 17.85 -3.69
C ARG A 171 -5.78 17.19 -3.57
N PRO A 172 -4.82 17.53 -4.44
CA PRO A 172 -3.43 17.10 -4.30
C PRO A 172 -2.87 17.47 -2.94
N SER A 173 -2.57 16.46 -2.11
CA SER A 173 -2.03 16.65 -0.77
C SER A 173 -1.07 15.53 -0.42
N ARG A 174 0.00 15.87 0.31
CA ARG A 174 0.93 14.88 0.87
C ARG A 174 0.23 13.95 1.86
N ASP A 175 -0.88 14.38 2.45
CA ASP A 175 -1.63 13.60 3.42
C ASP A 175 -2.26 12.35 2.82
N LEU A 176 -2.64 12.41 1.54
CA LEU A 176 -3.19 11.27 0.80
C LEU A 176 -2.15 10.18 0.51
N TRP A 177 -0.87 10.48 0.74
CA TRP A 177 0.23 9.52 0.63
C TRP A 177 0.66 8.93 1.98
N GLN A 178 0.14 9.45 3.09
CA GLN A 178 0.42 8.95 4.43
C GLN A 178 -0.63 7.92 4.84
N GLY A 179 -0.20 6.68 5.13
CA GLY A 179 -1.09 5.56 5.49
C GLY A 179 -2.19 5.90 6.49
N PRO A 180 -1.88 6.38 7.71
CA PRO A 180 -2.91 6.68 8.70
C PRO A 180 -3.90 7.77 8.26
N ARG A 181 -3.42 8.84 7.60
CA ARG A 181 -4.27 9.94 7.12
C ARG A 181 -5.16 9.48 5.96
N LEU A 182 -4.60 8.71 5.03
CA LEU A 182 -5.33 8.11 3.91
C LEU A 182 -6.45 7.18 4.40
N ILE A 183 -6.15 6.27 5.34
CA ILE A 183 -7.13 5.36 5.93
C ILE A 183 -8.24 6.16 6.64
N GLY A 184 -7.87 7.15 7.46
CA GLY A 184 -8.83 8.01 8.16
C GLY A 184 -9.75 8.75 7.20
N PHE A 185 -9.20 9.31 6.11
CA PHE A 185 -9.96 10.00 5.08
C PHE A 185 -10.96 9.08 4.36
N VAL A 186 -10.50 7.91 3.89
CA VAL A 186 -11.37 6.93 3.21
C VAL A 186 -12.46 6.41 4.13
N ASN A 187 -12.15 6.13 5.40
CA ASN A 187 -13.14 5.68 6.37
C ASN A 187 -14.19 6.75 6.67
N ALA A 188 -13.79 8.01 6.80
CA ALA A 188 -14.72 9.13 6.97
C ALA A 188 -15.67 9.26 5.76
N MET A 189 -15.14 9.11 4.55
CA MET A 189 -15.97 9.10 3.34
C MET A 189 -16.96 7.92 3.33
N ARG A 190 -16.50 6.70 3.63
CA ARG A 190 -17.37 5.51 3.71
C ARG A 190 -18.49 5.71 4.73
N LEU A 191 -18.17 6.24 5.92
CA LEU A 191 -19.15 6.51 6.96
C LEU A 191 -20.17 7.57 6.52
N ALA A 192 -19.70 8.65 5.91
CA ALA A 192 -20.56 9.74 5.46
C ALA A 192 -21.48 9.32 4.29
N VAL A 193 -21.04 8.41 3.42
CA VAL A 193 -21.86 7.88 2.32
C VAL A 193 -22.91 6.88 2.82
N THR A 194 -22.56 6.03 3.79
CA THR A 194 -23.46 4.99 4.34
C THR A 194 -24.41 5.52 5.42
N GLY A 195 -24.19 6.74 5.91
CA GLY A 195 -24.93 7.31 7.05
C GLY A 195 -24.73 6.51 8.34
N GLY A 196 -23.68 5.68 8.42
CA GLY A 196 -23.47 4.74 9.53
C GLY A 196 -24.36 3.49 9.50
N SER A 197 -25.21 3.32 8.49
CA SER A 197 -26.03 2.12 8.34
C SER A 197 -25.24 1.00 7.63
N PRO A 198 -25.14 -0.22 8.19
CA PRO A 198 -24.47 -1.35 7.56
C PRO A 198 -25.28 -1.99 6.41
N ASP A 199 -26.25 -1.27 5.85
CA ASP A 199 -27.20 -1.79 4.87
C ASP A 199 -26.52 -2.09 3.52
N ALA A 200 -26.86 -3.24 2.91
CA ALA A 200 -26.22 -3.72 1.68
C ALA A 200 -26.52 -2.86 0.43
N ARG A 201 -27.56 -2.01 0.54
CA ARG A 201 -27.99 -1.01 -0.46
C ARG A 201 -27.39 0.38 -0.25
N ALA A 202 -26.53 0.54 0.76
CA ALA A 202 -25.85 1.81 0.98
C ALA A 202 -24.92 2.13 -0.21
N PRO A 203 -24.76 3.43 -0.57
CA PRO A 203 -23.93 3.77 -1.70
C PRO A 203 -22.47 3.36 -1.49
N ARG A 204 -21.80 2.95 -2.57
CA ARG A 204 -20.49 2.31 -2.52
C ARG A 204 -19.41 3.26 -3.01
N LEU A 205 -18.36 3.41 -2.21
CA LEU A 205 -17.18 4.22 -2.55
C LEU A 205 -16.12 3.36 -3.25
N ALA A 206 -15.68 3.79 -4.43
CA ALA A 206 -14.64 3.17 -5.23
C ALA A 206 -13.61 4.20 -5.73
N GLY A 207 -12.40 3.72 -6.04
CA GLY A 207 -11.32 4.53 -6.60
C GLY A 207 -9.95 4.10 -6.11
N GLY A 208 -8.91 4.73 -6.64
CA GLY A 208 -7.53 4.41 -6.29
C GLY A 208 -7.18 4.64 -4.82
N LEU A 209 -7.72 5.70 -4.20
CA LEU A 209 -7.44 6.02 -2.79
C LEU A 209 -8.08 4.99 -1.83
N PRO A 210 -9.36 4.60 -1.98
CA PRO A 210 -9.93 3.48 -1.22
C PRO A 210 -9.16 2.18 -1.36
N VAL A 211 -8.79 1.79 -2.59
CA VAL A 211 -8.00 0.56 -2.82
C VAL A 211 -6.65 0.65 -2.11
N SER A 212 -5.98 1.79 -2.20
CA SER A 212 -4.69 2.01 -1.52
C SER A 212 -4.85 1.94 0.01
N ALA A 213 -5.90 2.57 0.57
CA ALA A 213 -6.21 2.48 1.99
C ALA A 213 -6.50 1.04 2.44
N ASP A 214 -7.24 0.27 1.65
CA ASP A 214 -7.57 -1.12 1.94
C ASP A 214 -6.32 -2.01 1.94
N ILE A 215 -5.43 -1.85 0.95
CA ILE A 215 -4.14 -2.58 0.90
C ILE A 215 -3.35 -2.30 2.17
N VAL A 216 -3.20 -1.02 2.54
CA VAL A 216 -2.40 -0.61 3.70
C VAL A 216 -3.01 -1.12 4.99
N SER A 217 -4.32 -0.97 5.16
CA SER A 217 -5.02 -1.44 6.35
C SER A 217 -4.99 -2.96 6.50
N SER A 218 -5.06 -3.69 5.37
CA SER A 218 -4.93 -5.15 5.35
C SER A 218 -3.52 -5.57 5.75
N VAL A 219 -2.49 -4.92 5.20
CA VAL A 219 -1.10 -5.25 5.57
C VAL A 219 -0.81 -4.92 7.04
N GLN A 220 -1.30 -3.80 7.57
CA GLN A 220 -1.12 -3.47 8.99
C GLN A 220 -1.82 -4.47 9.93
N ARG A 221 -2.98 -4.98 9.53
CA ARG A 221 -3.77 -5.95 10.30
C ARG A 221 -3.20 -7.35 10.19
N ASP A 222 -2.94 -7.81 8.97
CA ASP A 222 -2.61 -9.19 8.66
C ASP A 222 -1.11 -9.46 8.75
N GLY A 223 -0.27 -8.43 8.55
CA GLY A 223 1.19 -8.55 8.58
C GLY A 223 1.74 -9.17 9.87
N PRO A 224 1.39 -8.68 11.07
CA PRO A 224 1.81 -9.29 12.32
C PRO A 224 1.30 -10.73 12.47
N VAL A 225 0.05 -11.00 12.10
CA VAL A 225 -0.56 -12.33 12.21
C VAL A 225 0.14 -13.33 11.31
N VAL A 226 0.37 -12.98 10.03
CA VAL A 226 1.07 -13.82 9.06
C VAL A 226 2.52 -14.05 9.49
N THR A 227 3.20 -13.02 10.00
CA THR A 227 4.59 -13.14 10.46
C THR A 227 4.69 -14.07 11.68
N LEU A 228 3.80 -13.92 12.67
CA LEU A 228 3.75 -14.81 13.84
C LEU A 228 3.34 -16.24 13.44
N ALA A 229 2.38 -16.39 12.53
CA ALA A 229 1.95 -17.69 12.04
C ALA A 229 3.08 -18.41 11.29
N ALA A 230 3.83 -17.70 10.44
CA ALA A 230 4.99 -18.26 9.75
C ALA A 230 6.10 -18.65 10.74
N PHE A 231 6.39 -17.81 11.74
CA PHE A 231 7.35 -18.15 12.80
C PHE A 231 6.90 -19.37 13.61
N GLY A 232 5.63 -19.42 14.02
CA GLY A 232 5.05 -20.55 14.73
C GLY A 232 5.07 -21.84 13.90
N GLY A 233 4.78 -21.75 12.60
CA GLY A 233 4.89 -22.86 11.65
C GLY A 233 6.33 -23.35 11.52
N ALA A 234 7.30 -22.44 11.40
CA ALA A 234 8.72 -22.79 11.39
C ALA A 234 9.14 -23.51 12.68
N VAL A 235 8.75 -22.99 13.85
CA VAL A 235 8.99 -23.63 15.14
C VAL A 235 8.36 -25.03 15.20
N LEU A 236 7.10 -25.16 14.76
CA LEU A 236 6.39 -26.45 14.75
C LEU A 236 7.12 -27.49 13.90
N VAL A 237 7.58 -27.10 12.71
CA VAL A 237 8.35 -28.00 11.82
C VAL A 237 9.65 -28.43 12.49
N VAL A 238 10.41 -27.51 13.10
CA VAL A 238 11.65 -27.87 13.82
C VAL A 238 11.38 -28.80 15.00
N VAL A 239 10.31 -28.54 15.76
CA VAL A 239 9.91 -29.38 16.88
C VAL A 239 9.50 -30.77 16.40
N ALA A 240 8.78 -30.88 15.29
CA ALA A 240 8.39 -32.15 14.70
C ALA A 240 9.60 -32.97 14.24
N LEU A 241 10.58 -32.33 13.57
CA LEU A 241 11.79 -32.99 13.08
C LEU A 241 12.72 -33.43 14.21
N PHE A 242 12.98 -32.56 15.19
CA PHE A 242 14.01 -32.77 16.21
C PHE A 242 13.47 -33.14 17.60
N ARG A 243 12.15 -33.22 17.78
CA ARG A 243 11.45 -33.71 18.98
C ARG A 243 11.90 -33.06 20.30
N LEU A 244 12.04 -31.74 20.31
CA LEU A 244 12.49 -30.93 21.48
C LEU A 244 13.85 -31.32 22.06
N ARG A 245 14.72 -31.97 21.27
CA ARG A 245 16.08 -32.30 21.69
C ARG A 245 16.97 -31.06 21.63
N ALA A 246 18.21 -31.17 22.12
CA ALA A 246 19.21 -30.10 22.02
C ALA A 246 19.37 -29.55 20.58
N ALA A 247 19.14 -30.40 19.58
CA ALA A 247 19.10 -30.06 18.16
C ALA A 247 18.04 -28.98 17.82
N THR A 248 16.84 -29.05 18.40
CA THR A 248 15.77 -28.05 18.20
C THR A 248 16.25 -26.66 18.57
N GLY A 249 16.88 -26.52 19.75
CA GLY A 249 17.40 -25.22 20.22
C GLY A 249 18.54 -24.68 19.36
N LEU A 250 19.35 -25.55 18.74
CA LEU A 250 20.42 -25.15 17.84
C LEU A 250 19.88 -24.59 16.51
N VAL A 251 18.89 -25.25 15.91
CA VAL A 251 18.24 -24.78 14.67
C VAL A 251 17.51 -23.47 14.90
N LEU A 252 16.69 -23.39 15.95
CA LEU A 252 15.97 -22.16 16.29
C LEU A 252 16.93 -21.04 16.68
N GLY A 253 18.04 -21.36 17.36
CA GLY A 253 19.07 -20.38 17.68
C GLY A 253 19.75 -19.81 16.42
N ALA A 254 20.06 -20.65 15.43
CA ALA A 254 20.62 -20.22 14.15
C ALA A 254 19.63 -19.34 13.36
N LEU A 255 18.35 -19.74 13.31
CA LEU A 255 17.28 -18.92 12.73
C LEU A 255 17.22 -17.53 13.38
N LEU A 256 17.06 -17.48 14.70
CA LEU A 256 16.89 -16.23 15.44
C LEU A 256 18.10 -15.32 15.26
N LEU A 257 19.30 -15.91 15.20
CA LEU A 257 20.53 -15.16 14.97
C LEU A 257 20.59 -14.58 13.55
N GLY A 258 20.22 -15.36 12.52
CA GLY A 258 20.14 -14.88 11.14
C GLY A 258 19.17 -13.71 11.01
N VAL A 259 17.95 -13.87 11.53
CA VAL A 259 16.91 -12.82 11.54
C VAL A 259 17.37 -11.58 12.33
N LEU A 260 18.08 -11.77 13.45
CA LEU A 260 18.63 -10.67 14.24
C LEU A 260 19.64 -9.87 13.42
N TRP A 261 20.54 -10.55 12.70
CA TRP A 261 21.52 -9.88 11.84
C TRP A 261 20.86 -9.20 10.64
N MET A 262 19.90 -9.84 9.99
CA MET A 262 19.09 -9.23 8.93
C MET A 262 18.45 -7.92 9.43
N SER A 263 17.79 -7.97 10.59
CA SER A 263 17.12 -6.81 11.18
C SER A 263 18.11 -5.71 11.57
N GLY A 264 19.23 -6.09 12.18
CA GLY A 264 20.29 -5.15 12.56
C GLY A 264 20.93 -4.46 11.34
N LEU A 265 21.18 -5.20 10.25
CA LEU A 265 21.67 -4.64 9.00
C LEU A 265 20.63 -3.73 8.35
N ALA A 266 19.37 -4.14 8.31
CA ALA A 266 18.29 -3.32 7.75
C ALA A 266 18.19 -1.97 8.46
N LEU A 267 18.15 -1.98 9.79
CA LEU A 267 18.11 -0.75 10.59
C LEU A 267 19.40 0.06 10.46
N GLY A 268 20.57 -0.57 10.47
CA GLY A 268 21.86 0.10 10.29
C GLY A 268 22.01 0.79 8.92
N LEU A 269 21.33 0.27 7.90
CA LEU A 269 21.27 0.87 6.56
C LEU A 269 20.11 1.86 6.39
N GLY A 270 19.30 2.09 7.43
CA GLY A 270 18.11 2.97 7.37
C GLY A 270 16.98 2.42 6.49
N ILE A 271 16.92 1.10 6.30
CA ILE A 271 15.86 0.43 5.54
C ILE A 271 14.61 0.32 6.40
N LYS A 272 13.62 1.14 6.07
CA LYS A 272 12.30 1.09 6.72
C LYS A 272 11.47 -0.09 6.25
N VAL A 273 10.72 -0.68 7.17
CA VAL A 273 9.75 -1.74 6.87
C VAL A 273 8.50 -1.11 6.26
N ASN A 274 8.06 -1.62 5.11
CA ASN A 274 6.93 -1.13 4.34
C ASN A 274 6.00 -2.28 3.95
N PHE A 275 4.89 -1.95 3.28
CA PHE A 275 3.84 -2.91 2.95
C PHE A 275 4.28 -4.04 2.00
N CYS A 276 5.43 -3.92 1.34
CA CYS A 276 5.97 -4.91 0.42
C CYS A 276 7.16 -5.67 1.03
N ASN A 277 8.14 -4.95 1.59
CA ASN A 277 9.36 -5.62 2.08
C ASN A 277 9.15 -6.41 3.37
N PHE A 278 8.09 -6.16 4.16
CA PHE A 278 7.83 -6.95 5.38
C PHE A 278 7.67 -8.46 5.08
N ILE A 279 7.26 -8.82 3.86
CA ILE A 279 7.12 -10.20 3.39
C ILE A 279 8.45 -10.97 3.46
N ALA A 280 9.59 -10.27 3.44
CA ALA A 280 10.90 -10.88 3.60
C ALA A 280 11.08 -11.59 4.96
N PHE A 281 10.42 -11.14 6.03
CA PHE A 281 10.53 -11.77 7.37
C PHE A 281 9.96 -13.19 7.40
N PRO A 282 8.66 -13.43 7.08
CA PRO A 282 8.10 -14.78 7.10
C PRO A 282 8.80 -15.74 6.13
N ILE A 283 9.28 -15.25 4.97
CA ILE A 283 10.08 -16.06 4.03
C ILE A 283 11.42 -16.47 4.66
N THR A 284 12.13 -15.51 5.26
CA THR A 284 13.41 -15.75 5.93
C THR A 284 13.28 -16.78 7.07
N PHE A 285 12.14 -16.85 7.75
CA PHE A 285 11.93 -17.87 8.79
C PHE A 285 11.99 -19.30 8.27
N GLY A 286 11.41 -19.55 7.10
CA GLY A 286 11.49 -20.88 6.47
C GLY A 286 12.92 -21.23 6.08
N ILE A 287 13.59 -20.30 5.40
CA ILE A 287 14.95 -20.48 4.88
C ILE A 287 15.96 -20.67 6.03
N GLY A 288 15.87 -19.86 7.08
CA GLY A 288 16.76 -19.94 8.24
C GLY A 288 16.68 -21.28 8.98
N VAL A 289 15.48 -21.85 9.07
CA VAL A 289 15.30 -23.21 9.60
C VAL A 289 15.87 -24.27 8.66
N GLU A 290 15.58 -24.17 7.37
CA GLU A 290 15.96 -25.17 6.37
C GLU A 290 17.47 -25.42 6.35
N TYR A 291 18.28 -24.36 6.30
CA TYR A 291 19.74 -24.51 6.23
C TYR A 291 20.33 -25.13 7.49
N ALA A 292 19.92 -24.65 8.67
CA ALA A 292 20.38 -25.19 9.93
C ALA A 292 19.92 -26.64 10.13
N ALA A 293 18.69 -26.97 9.73
CA ALA A 293 18.15 -28.33 9.80
C ALA A 293 18.88 -29.28 8.85
N ASN A 294 19.21 -28.88 7.63
CA ASN A 294 19.94 -29.71 6.66
C ASN A 294 21.35 -30.07 7.17
N VAL A 295 22.10 -29.10 7.70
CA VAL A 295 23.42 -29.35 8.29
C VAL A 295 23.31 -30.29 9.50
N LEU A 296 22.32 -30.05 10.36
CA LEU A 296 22.16 -30.82 11.58
C LEU A 296 21.69 -32.26 11.31
N ASN A 297 20.75 -32.45 10.38
CA ASN A 297 20.31 -33.77 9.95
C ASN A 297 21.47 -34.58 9.38
N ARG A 298 22.35 -33.96 8.58
CA ARG A 298 23.55 -34.65 8.11
C ARG A 298 24.47 -35.05 9.26
N TYR A 299 24.70 -34.14 10.20
CA TYR A 299 25.52 -34.45 11.38
C TYR A 299 24.94 -35.61 12.21
N GLU A 300 23.62 -35.68 12.37
CA GLU A 300 22.97 -36.82 13.04
C GLU A 300 23.11 -38.12 12.23
N ALA A 301 22.95 -38.05 10.90
CA ALA A 301 23.09 -39.20 10.00
C ALA A 301 24.53 -39.76 9.93
N GLU A 302 25.54 -38.90 10.05
CA GLU A 302 26.97 -39.28 10.12
C GLU A 302 27.38 -39.77 11.54
N GLY A 303 26.41 -40.01 12.42
CA GLY A 303 26.64 -40.59 13.75
C GLY A 303 27.17 -39.60 14.79
N LYS A 304 27.00 -38.28 14.58
CA LYS A 304 27.38 -37.21 15.50
C LYS A 304 28.88 -37.13 15.82
N ARG A 305 29.73 -37.70 14.96
CA ARG A 305 31.18 -37.81 15.23
C ARG A 305 31.98 -36.60 14.76
N ASP A 306 31.73 -36.14 13.53
CA ASP A 306 32.49 -35.04 12.94
C ASP A 306 31.57 -33.99 12.29
N ILE A 307 31.57 -32.81 12.87
CA ILE A 307 30.78 -31.69 12.36
C ILE A 307 31.41 -31.04 11.13
N LEU A 308 32.74 -31.10 10.98
CA LEU A 308 33.43 -30.58 9.82
C LEU A 308 33.13 -31.45 8.59
N SER A 309 33.07 -32.77 8.76
CA SER A 309 32.58 -33.68 7.72
C SER A 309 31.17 -33.32 7.26
N ALA A 310 30.22 -33.15 8.19
CA ALA A 310 28.83 -32.82 7.86
C ALA A 310 28.70 -31.47 7.12
N VAL A 311 29.47 -30.45 7.52
CA VAL A 311 29.53 -29.16 6.84
C VAL A 311 30.21 -29.27 5.48
N ARG A 312 31.27 -30.07 5.33
CA ARG A 312 31.92 -30.30 4.02
C ARG A 312 31.01 -31.04 3.06
N SER A 313 30.23 -32.01 3.53
CA SER A 313 29.35 -32.83 2.70
C SER A 313 28.08 -32.10 2.29
N THR A 314 27.49 -31.30 3.18
CA THR A 314 26.16 -30.67 2.96
C THR A 314 26.23 -29.15 2.82
N GLY A 315 27.23 -28.51 3.41
CA GLY A 315 27.41 -27.06 3.35
C GLY A 315 27.68 -26.55 1.94
N ALA A 316 28.36 -27.32 1.09
CA ALA A 316 28.54 -26.96 -0.32
C ALA A 316 27.19 -26.94 -1.07
N ALA A 317 26.34 -27.94 -0.87
CA ALA A 317 25.02 -28.00 -1.48
C ALA A 317 24.11 -26.86 -0.96
N VAL A 318 24.12 -26.60 0.35
CA VAL A 318 23.40 -25.48 0.97
C VAL A 318 23.90 -24.14 0.43
N ALA A 319 25.21 -23.95 0.27
CA ALA A 319 25.79 -22.74 -0.27
C ALA A 319 25.43 -22.49 -1.74
N VAL A 320 25.42 -23.53 -2.57
CA VAL A 320 24.97 -23.43 -3.97
C VAL A 320 23.49 -23.09 -4.02
N CYS A 321 22.65 -23.77 -3.24
CA CYS A 321 21.21 -23.48 -3.15
C CYS A 321 20.96 -22.02 -2.74
N SER A 322 21.56 -21.57 -1.64
CA SER A 322 21.47 -20.18 -1.18
C SER A 322 21.96 -19.19 -2.23
N SER A 323 23.06 -19.48 -2.93
CA SER A 323 23.57 -18.62 -4.00
C SER A 323 22.56 -18.43 -5.13
N THR A 324 21.83 -19.49 -5.52
CA THR A 324 20.76 -19.36 -6.53
C THR A 324 19.61 -18.49 -6.04
N THR A 325 19.26 -18.57 -4.76
CA THR A 325 18.25 -17.71 -4.13
C THR A 325 18.70 -16.25 -4.07
N ILE A 326 19.96 -15.99 -3.68
CA ILE A 326 20.56 -14.64 -3.68
C ILE A 326 20.51 -14.05 -5.09
N ILE A 327 20.89 -14.81 -6.12
CA ILE A 327 20.83 -14.36 -7.52
C ILE A 327 19.38 -14.02 -7.90
N GLY A 328 18.42 -14.87 -7.51
CA GLY A 328 16.99 -14.64 -7.74
C GLY A 328 16.49 -13.35 -7.09
N TYR A 329 16.75 -13.12 -5.79
CA TYR A 329 16.37 -11.87 -5.13
C TYR A 329 17.14 -10.66 -5.65
N SER A 330 18.39 -10.85 -6.09
CA SER A 330 19.21 -9.77 -6.64
C SER A 330 18.64 -9.21 -7.95
N SER A 331 17.82 -9.97 -8.69
CA SER A 331 17.15 -9.44 -9.88
C SER A 331 16.18 -8.29 -9.53
N LEU A 332 15.63 -8.27 -8.32
CA LEU A 332 14.77 -7.18 -7.84
C LEU A 332 15.56 -5.90 -7.53
N LEU A 333 16.87 -5.98 -7.33
CA LEU A 333 17.73 -4.81 -7.09
C LEU A 333 17.89 -3.94 -8.35
N VAL A 334 17.48 -4.45 -9.51
CA VAL A 334 17.45 -3.70 -10.78
C VAL A 334 16.09 -2.98 -10.95
N ALA A 335 15.10 -3.25 -10.11
CA ALA A 335 13.78 -2.64 -10.24
C ALA A 335 13.82 -1.14 -9.90
N ASP A 336 13.31 -0.31 -10.81
CA ASP A 336 13.14 1.13 -10.54
C ASP A 336 12.09 1.42 -9.46
N ASN A 337 11.17 0.49 -9.23
CA ASN A 337 10.16 0.59 -8.18
C ASN A 337 10.82 0.37 -6.81
N ARG A 338 10.79 1.40 -5.96
CA ARG A 338 11.46 1.38 -4.64
C ARG A 338 10.89 0.34 -3.70
N ALA A 339 9.59 0.03 -3.75
CA ALA A 339 9.00 -1.01 -2.92
C ALA A 339 9.62 -2.39 -3.23
N LEU A 340 9.73 -2.72 -4.52
CA LEU A 340 10.31 -3.98 -5.00
C LEU A 340 11.81 -4.05 -4.75
N PHE A 341 12.53 -2.95 -4.97
CA PHE A 341 13.96 -2.86 -4.67
C PHE A 341 14.25 -3.14 -3.20
N LEU A 342 13.51 -2.48 -2.28
CA LEU A 342 13.69 -2.65 -0.84
C LEU A 342 13.28 -4.06 -0.37
N PHE A 343 12.28 -4.68 -1.00
CA PHE A 343 11.94 -6.08 -0.75
C PHE A 343 13.09 -7.01 -1.15
N GLY A 344 13.62 -6.87 -2.37
CA GLY A 344 14.76 -7.66 -2.84
C GLY A 344 16.00 -7.48 -1.97
N LEU A 345 16.33 -6.24 -1.60
CA LEU A 345 17.47 -5.93 -0.74
C LEU A 345 17.33 -6.60 0.63
N LEU A 346 16.16 -6.48 1.26
CA LEU A 346 15.90 -7.09 2.56
C LEU A 346 15.93 -8.63 2.48
N ALA A 347 15.42 -9.20 1.40
CA ALA A 347 15.45 -10.65 1.15
C ALA A 347 16.88 -11.18 0.95
N VAL A 348 17.74 -10.48 0.18
CA VAL A 348 19.17 -10.82 0.03
C VAL A 348 19.89 -10.76 1.37
N LEU A 349 19.61 -9.75 2.20
CA LEU A 349 20.21 -9.66 3.55
C LEU A 349 19.75 -10.82 4.45
N GLY A 350 18.45 -11.17 4.41
CA GLY A 350 17.89 -12.31 5.16
C GLY A 350 18.54 -13.63 4.77
N GLU A 351 18.66 -13.86 3.46
CA GLU A 351 19.31 -15.03 2.87
C GLU A 351 20.79 -15.14 3.32
N ALA A 352 21.58 -14.09 3.09
CA ALA A 352 23.01 -14.05 3.41
C ALA A 352 23.29 -14.22 4.92
N THR A 353 22.46 -13.63 5.78
CA THR A 353 22.62 -13.75 7.23
C THR A 353 22.20 -15.12 7.76
N CYS A 354 21.17 -15.73 7.19
CA CYS A 354 20.72 -17.07 7.57
C CYS A 354 21.72 -18.16 7.18
N ILE A 355 22.26 -18.12 5.95
CA ILE A 355 23.30 -19.08 5.56
C ILE A 355 24.57 -18.91 6.41
N LEU A 356 24.95 -17.67 6.74
CA LEU A 356 26.10 -17.43 7.61
C LEU A 356 25.87 -18.00 9.02
N ALA A 357 24.67 -17.82 9.58
CA ALA A 357 24.30 -18.41 10.86
C ALA A 357 24.36 -19.96 10.82
N ALA A 358 23.85 -20.56 9.74
CA ALA A 358 23.77 -22.02 9.59
C ALA A 358 25.14 -22.69 9.30
N LEU A 359 26.01 -22.08 8.49
CA LEU A 359 27.28 -22.69 8.09
C LEU A 359 28.47 -22.29 8.96
N VAL A 360 28.39 -21.17 9.68
CA VAL A 360 29.49 -20.69 10.52
C VAL A 360 29.15 -20.79 12.00
N VAL A 361 28.01 -20.25 12.42
CA VAL A 361 27.71 -20.15 13.85
C VAL A 361 27.22 -21.47 14.43
N LEU A 362 26.32 -22.16 13.74
CA LEU A 362 25.79 -23.44 14.19
C LEU A 362 26.92 -24.47 14.44
N PRO A 363 27.88 -24.70 13.51
CA PRO A 363 28.99 -25.60 13.78
C PRO A 363 29.88 -25.17 14.93
N ALA A 364 30.12 -23.87 15.08
CA ALA A 364 30.91 -23.33 16.20
C ALA A 364 30.20 -23.59 17.56
N LEU A 365 28.90 -23.35 17.64
CA LEU A 365 28.10 -23.61 18.84
C LEU A 365 28.06 -25.09 19.20
N MET A 366 27.94 -25.96 18.20
CA MET A 366 27.94 -27.41 18.41
C MET A 366 29.31 -27.90 18.91
N ARG A 367 30.41 -27.39 18.35
CA ARG A 367 31.77 -27.73 18.81
C ARG A 367 32.01 -27.30 20.26
N LEU A 368 31.49 -26.15 20.68
CA LEU A 368 31.56 -25.69 22.08
C LEU A 368 30.74 -26.55 23.06
N ARG A 369 29.71 -27.25 22.56
CA ARG A 369 28.85 -28.14 23.37
C ARG A 369 29.33 -29.60 23.38
N GLN A 370 30.28 -29.97 22.54
CA GLN A 370 30.86 -31.32 22.57
C GLN A 370 31.82 -31.43 23.78
N PRO A 371 31.67 -32.44 24.66
CA PRO A 371 32.66 -32.72 25.69
C PRO A 371 34.00 -33.09 25.04
N PRO A 372 35.15 -32.85 25.72
CA PRO A 372 36.45 -33.18 25.16
C PRO A 372 36.47 -34.65 24.74
N THR A 373 36.80 -34.91 23.48
CA THR A 373 37.05 -36.27 23.00
C THR A 373 38.11 -36.91 23.88
N ALA A 374 37.75 -38.00 24.56
CA ALA A 374 38.70 -38.80 25.33
C ALA A 374 39.89 -39.18 24.42
N PRO A 375 41.14 -39.08 24.91
CA PRO A 375 42.30 -39.43 24.09
C PRO A 375 42.18 -40.86 23.59
N ALA A 376 42.53 -41.08 22.32
CA ALA A 376 42.53 -42.40 21.72
C ALA A 376 43.35 -43.37 22.58
N PRO A 377 42.88 -44.62 22.81
CA PRO A 377 43.65 -45.59 23.57
C PRO A 377 45.01 -45.78 22.89
N ALA A 378 46.08 -45.63 23.67
CA ALA A 378 47.43 -45.89 23.22
C ALA A 378 47.48 -47.30 22.62
N LEU A 379 47.99 -47.42 21.39
CA LEU A 379 48.21 -48.71 20.75
C LEU A 379 49.13 -49.55 21.66
N PRO A 380 48.77 -50.81 21.97
CA PRO A 380 49.68 -51.70 22.68
C PRO A 380 50.94 -51.88 21.81
N GLY A 381 52.08 -51.54 22.41
CA GLY A 381 53.41 -51.62 21.78
C GLY A 381 53.96 -53.03 21.67
#